data_AF-A0A241WAY7-F1
#
_entry.id   AF-A0A241WAY7-F1
#
_cell.length_a   1.000
_cell.length_b   1.000
_cell.length_c   1.000
_cell.angle_alpha   90.00
_cell.angle_beta   90.00
_cell.angle_gamma   90.00
#
_symmetry.space_group_name_H-M   'P 1'
#
loop_
_entity.id
_entity.type
_entity.pdbx_description
1 polymer ?
#
loop_
_entity_poly.entity_id
_entity_poly.type
_entity_poly.pdbx_seq_one_letter_code
_entity_poly.pdbx_strand_id
1 'polypeptide(L)'
;MNTEKMKALVLKDYATGILTLETVDIPKIIQGHVLVKIATSGTNPIDYKIRTGQAPYAMPELPAIIGTDMAGTIVAVANDVENFAVGDDVYGLVGGVRGLAGTLAEYVLADVRLIALKPKNLSMREAAAIPLTFLTAWEGLIDRANLKPEHTVLVQGGAGGVGHMAVQIAVAHGAKVVAIASQAKKDIIESYGAAFSDYKTQSIDECVSEFTDGKGFDVIYNTNGGTQLEQVLEATVPYGHIVSSNAFTEINLAPSSLRNVTISGVFVLWPMLENDRRQHHGDILKIATQLAESNQLKPLIDPKEFSIHQVVEAHNYLADGKALGKVVIDITNI
;
A
#
# COMPACT_ATOMS: atom_id res chain seq x y z
N MET A 1 -9.35 21.10 28.79
CA MET A 1 -8.57 21.04 27.54
C MET A 1 -7.50 19.97 27.73
N ASN A 2 -7.14 19.19 26.71
CA ASN A 2 -5.98 18.30 26.84
C ASN A 2 -4.74 19.21 26.90
N THR A 3 -3.91 19.08 27.93
CA THR A 3 -2.74 19.96 28.11
C THR A 3 -1.48 19.40 27.47
N GLU A 4 -1.51 18.13 27.08
CA GLU A 4 -0.38 17.47 26.44
C GLU A 4 -0.32 17.83 24.96
N LYS A 5 0.90 18.19 24.53
CA LYS A 5 1.20 18.65 23.19
C LYS A 5 2.09 17.63 22.49
N MET A 6 1.95 17.54 21.18
CA MET A 6 2.87 16.83 20.30
C MET A 6 3.30 17.73 19.16
N LYS A 7 4.34 17.31 18.46
CA LYS A 7 4.78 17.87 17.21
C LYS A 7 4.20 17.07 16.03
N ALA A 8 3.84 17.80 14.98
CA ALA A 8 3.33 17.22 13.74
C ALA A 8 3.66 18.11 12.54
N LEU A 9 3.74 17.51 11.36
CA LEU A 9 3.75 18.27 10.11
C LEU A 9 2.32 18.60 9.69
N VAL A 10 2.04 19.89 9.57
CA VAL A 10 0.72 20.42 9.23
C VAL A 10 0.74 20.96 7.82
N LEU A 11 -0.19 20.50 6.99
CA LEU A 11 -0.53 21.07 5.70
C LEU A 11 -1.56 22.18 5.91
N LYS A 12 -1.29 23.38 5.37
CA LYS A 12 -2.19 24.55 5.50
C LYS A 12 -2.76 25.05 4.18
N ASP A 13 -2.13 24.67 3.07
CA ASP A 13 -2.53 25.11 1.74
C ASP A 13 -2.12 24.07 0.69
N TYR A 14 -3.10 23.60 -0.09
CA TYR A 14 -2.88 22.67 -1.20
C TYR A 14 -2.13 23.29 -2.37
N ALA A 15 -2.22 24.61 -2.56
CA ALA A 15 -1.55 25.30 -3.67
C ALA A 15 -0.02 25.31 -3.47
N THR A 16 0.43 25.51 -2.24
CA THR A 16 1.87 25.47 -1.91
C THR A 16 2.36 24.06 -1.58
N GLY A 17 1.51 23.22 -0.98
CA GLY A 17 1.89 21.87 -0.54
C GLY A 17 3.01 21.85 0.50
N ILE A 18 3.21 22.97 1.21
CA ILE A 18 4.21 23.12 2.26
C ILE A 18 3.70 22.44 3.54
N LEU A 19 4.59 21.68 4.17
CA LEU A 19 4.37 21.06 5.48
C LEU A 19 5.17 21.82 6.53
N THR A 20 4.50 22.31 7.58
CA THR A 20 5.13 23.06 8.68
C THR A 20 5.14 22.23 9.96
N LEU A 21 6.30 22.13 10.61
CA LEU A 21 6.42 21.45 11.90
C LEU A 21 5.83 22.33 13.01
N GLU A 22 4.73 21.88 13.61
CA GLU A 22 3.96 22.63 14.58
C GLU A 22 3.71 21.84 15.85
N THR A 23 3.53 22.56 16.96
CA THR A 23 3.09 21.98 18.23
C THR A 23 1.56 22.01 18.29
N VAL A 24 0.93 20.83 18.31
CA VAL A 24 -0.53 20.62 18.34
C VAL A 24 -0.94 19.82 19.58
N ASP A 25 -2.24 19.73 19.85
CA ASP A 25 -2.74 18.90 20.97
C ASP A 25 -2.60 17.40 20.63
N ILE A 26 -2.23 16.59 21.64
CA ILE A 26 -2.36 15.14 21.52
C ILE A 26 -3.85 14.79 21.41
N PRO A 27 -4.27 13.95 20.44
CA PRO A 27 -5.66 13.56 20.31
C PRO A 27 -6.11 12.78 21.54
N LYS A 28 -7.34 13.06 22.00
CA LYS A 28 -7.93 12.32 23.12
C LYS A 28 -8.33 10.93 22.68
N ILE A 29 -8.15 9.96 23.57
CA ILE A 29 -8.68 8.62 23.36
C ILE A 29 -10.21 8.66 23.23
N ILE A 30 -10.76 7.91 22.26
CA ILE A 30 -12.19 7.75 22.04
C ILE A 30 -12.53 6.26 21.91
N GLN A 31 -13.81 5.93 22.00
CA GLN A 31 -14.32 4.56 21.89
C GLN A 31 -13.78 3.84 20.65
N GLY A 32 -13.37 2.58 20.78
CA GLY A 32 -12.88 1.75 19.68
C GLY A 32 -11.53 2.19 19.09
N HIS A 33 -10.78 3.04 19.79
CA HIS A 33 -9.48 3.55 19.33
C HIS A 33 -8.36 3.26 20.33
N VAL A 34 -7.13 3.34 19.84
CA VAL A 34 -5.89 3.36 20.60
C VAL A 34 -5.10 4.63 20.26
N LEU A 35 -4.33 5.13 21.22
CA LEU A 35 -3.32 6.16 20.97
C LEU A 35 -1.99 5.47 20.75
N VAL A 36 -1.39 5.69 19.59
CA VAL A 36 -0.12 5.07 19.21
C VAL A 36 0.95 6.13 19.11
N LYS A 37 2.09 5.89 19.76
CA LYS A 37 3.32 6.66 19.54
C LYS A 37 4.00 6.14 18.29
N ILE A 38 4.05 6.96 17.25
CA ILE A 38 4.53 6.54 15.93
C ILE A 38 6.06 6.47 15.95
N ALA A 39 6.60 5.35 15.46
CA ALA A 39 8.03 5.20 15.23
C ALA A 39 8.39 5.54 13.77
N THR A 40 7.60 5.02 12.83
CA THR A 40 7.83 5.20 11.40
C THR A 40 6.50 5.39 10.67
N SER A 41 6.45 6.34 9.73
CA SER A 41 5.36 6.50 8.78
C SER A 41 5.76 5.92 7.42
N GLY A 42 4.89 5.13 6.79
CA GLY A 42 5.08 4.73 5.41
C GLY A 42 4.72 5.87 4.45
N THR A 43 5.37 5.93 3.28
CA THR A 43 5.04 6.90 2.22
C THR A 43 4.45 6.17 1.02
N ASN A 44 3.36 6.71 0.49
CA ASN A 44 2.59 6.19 -0.63
C ASN A 44 2.35 7.28 -1.68
N PRO A 45 2.04 6.91 -2.94
CA PRO A 45 1.70 7.89 -3.95
C PRO A 45 0.51 8.78 -3.59
N ILE A 46 -0.45 8.26 -2.83
CA ILE A 46 -1.57 9.05 -2.35
C ILE A 46 -1.13 10.20 -1.44
N ASP A 47 -0.09 10.03 -0.62
CA ASP A 47 0.32 11.06 0.36
C ASP A 47 0.85 12.31 -0.35
N TYR A 48 1.69 12.15 -1.38
CA TYR A 48 2.16 13.29 -2.16
C TYR A 48 1.04 13.89 -3.02
N LYS A 49 0.12 13.06 -3.56
CA LYS A 49 -1.04 13.56 -4.32
C LYS A 49 -1.98 14.37 -3.44
N ILE A 50 -2.18 13.99 -2.18
CA ILE A 50 -2.94 14.79 -1.21
C ILE A 50 -2.20 16.09 -0.94
N ARG A 51 -0.89 16.03 -0.64
CA ARG A 51 -0.07 17.21 -0.38
C ARG A 51 -0.16 18.25 -1.51
N THR A 52 -0.19 17.81 -2.76
CA THR A 52 -0.21 18.67 -3.96
C THR A 52 -1.61 18.93 -4.52
N GLY A 53 -2.68 18.56 -3.81
CA GLY A 53 -4.06 18.82 -4.23
C GLY A 53 -4.55 17.96 -5.42
N GLN A 54 -3.85 16.88 -5.75
CA GLN A 54 -4.13 15.99 -6.90
C GLN A 54 -5.01 14.78 -6.54
N ALA A 55 -5.51 14.69 -5.30
CA ALA A 55 -6.38 13.61 -4.84
C ALA A 55 -7.66 14.16 -4.18
N PRO A 56 -8.52 14.89 -4.93
CA PRO A 56 -9.70 15.56 -4.37
C PRO A 56 -10.68 14.61 -3.68
N TYR A 57 -10.65 13.32 -4.00
CA TYR A 57 -11.45 12.26 -3.38
C TYR A 57 -10.97 11.81 -1.98
N ALA A 58 -9.74 12.15 -1.58
CA ALA A 58 -9.17 11.74 -0.28
C ALA A 58 -8.68 12.92 0.58
N MET A 59 -8.52 14.11 0.01
CA MET A 59 -7.97 15.30 0.68
C MET A 59 -8.72 15.72 1.97
N PRO A 60 -8.05 15.90 3.11
CA PRO A 60 -8.67 16.42 4.33
C PRO A 60 -9.16 17.88 4.23
N GLU A 61 -9.95 18.34 5.20
CA GLU A 61 -10.13 19.77 5.40
C GLU A 61 -8.86 20.35 6.04
N LEU A 62 -8.41 21.53 5.59
CA LEU A 62 -7.20 22.17 6.09
C LEU A 62 -7.50 23.10 7.28
N PRO A 63 -6.58 23.23 8.26
CA PRO A 63 -5.27 22.60 8.34
C PRO A 63 -5.34 21.11 8.72
N ALA A 64 -4.43 20.29 8.17
CA ALA A 64 -4.44 18.84 8.37
C ALA A 64 -3.05 18.24 8.56
N ILE A 65 -2.98 17.14 9.32
CA ILE A 65 -1.84 16.23 9.34
C ILE A 65 -2.11 15.13 8.31
N ILE A 66 -1.18 14.89 7.39
CA ILE A 66 -1.29 13.86 6.34
C ILE A 66 -0.37 12.66 6.64
N GLY A 67 -0.38 11.65 5.76
CA GLY A 67 0.35 10.39 5.93
C GLY A 67 -0.59 9.26 6.31
N THR A 68 -0.50 8.16 5.58
CA THR A 68 -1.48 7.07 5.60
C THR A 68 -1.07 5.86 6.44
N ASP A 69 0.16 5.40 6.24
CA ASP A 69 0.69 4.18 6.87
C ASP A 69 1.55 4.51 8.10
N MET A 70 1.50 3.65 9.11
CA MET A 70 2.38 3.76 10.28
C MET A 70 2.75 2.40 10.89
N ALA A 71 3.83 2.42 11.65
CA ALA A 71 4.11 1.47 12.72
C ALA A 71 4.57 2.22 13.98
N GLY A 72 4.20 1.72 15.16
CA GLY A 72 4.49 2.34 16.44
C GLY A 72 4.01 1.52 17.62
N THR A 73 4.07 2.10 18.82
CA THR A 73 3.73 1.41 20.07
C THR A 73 2.51 2.05 20.73
N ILE A 74 1.54 1.25 21.17
CA ILE A 74 0.35 1.73 21.86
C ILE A 74 0.74 2.33 23.21
N VAL A 75 0.28 3.56 23.47
CA VAL A 75 0.50 4.29 24.74
C VAL A 75 -0.78 4.52 25.55
N ALA A 76 -1.95 4.40 24.91
CA ALA A 76 -3.24 4.40 25.60
C ALA A 76 -4.27 3.59 24.81
N VAL A 77 -5.22 2.98 25.52
CA VAL A 77 -6.26 2.11 24.96
C VAL A 77 -7.62 2.57 25.49
N ALA A 78 -8.63 2.63 24.62
CA ALA A 78 -10.00 2.91 25.05
C ALA A 78 -10.58 1.74 25.86
N ASN A 79 -11.46 2.03 26.81
CA ASN A 79 -11.97 1.02 27.75
C ASN A 79 -12.76 -0.13 27.09
N ASP A 80 -13.28 0.07 25.88
CA ASP A 80 -14.05 -0.93 25.12
C ASP A 80 -13.19 -1.76 24.16
N VAL A 81 -11.87 -1.52 24.13
CA VAL A 81 -10.92 -2.27 23.31
C VAL A 81 -10.32 -3.41 24.13
N GLU A 82 -10.55 -4.65 23.71
CA GLU A 82 -10.11 -5.86 24.43
C GLU A 82 -8.90 -6.54 23.78
N ASN A 83 -8.69 -6.34 22.47
CA ASN A 83 -7.70 -7.11 21.68
C ASN A 83 -6.32 -6.44 21.60
N PHE A 84 -6.11 -5.33 22.31
CA PHE A 84 -4.86 -4.55 22.30
C PHE A 84 -4.55 -4.02 23.69
N ALA A 85 -3.27 -3.91 24.00
CA ALA A 85 -2.76 -3.41 25.28
C ALA A 85 -1.72 -2.30 25.08
N VAL A 86 -1.52 -1.49 26.14
CA VAL A 86 -0.40 -0.54 26.19
C VAL A 86 0.92 -1.32 26.14
N GLY A 87 1.84 -0.85 25.29
CA GLY A 87 3.11 -1.52 25.03
C GLY A 87 3.11 -2.45 23.81
N ASP A 88 1.94 -2.72 23.21
CA ASP A 88 1.88 -3.48 21.96
C ASP A 88 2.44 -2.66 20.80
N ASP A 89 3.33 -3.28 20.04
CA ASP A 89 3.79 -2.76 18.75
C ASP A 89 2.75 -3.10 17.68
N VAL A 90 2.29 -2.09 16.94
CA VAL A 90 1.24 -2.18 15.94
C VAL A 90 1.63 -1.47 14.65
N TYR A 91 0.92 -1.82 13.57
CA TYR A 91 1.07 -1.18 12.26
C TYR A 91 -0.28 -1.16 11.53
N GLY A 92 -0.46 -0.23 10.60
CA GLY A 92 -1.69 -0.13 9.82
C GLY A 92 -1.78 1.08 8.89
N LEU A 93 -2.86 1.08 8.11
CA LEU A 93 -3.30 2.17 7.23
C LEU A 93 -4.39 2.94 7.99
N VAL A 94 -4.01 4.02 8.68
CA VAL A 94 -4.82 4.54 9.81
C VAL A 94 -5.32 5.97 9.64
N GLY A 95 -4.79 6.76 8.71
CA GLY A 95 -5.21 8.15 8.60
C GLY A 95 -4.76 8.90 7.35
N GLY A 96 -4.69 10.23 7.49
CA GLY A 96 -4.16 11.14 6.47
C GLY A 96 -5.13 11.46 5.33
N VAL A 97 -6.39 11.04 5.48
CA VAL A 97 -7.45 11.22 4.49
C VAL A 97 -8.72 11.73 5.18
N ARG A 98 -9.39 12.70 4.55
CA ARG A 98 -10.64 13.30 5.07
C ARG A 98 -10.55 13.61 6.57
N GLY A 99 -11.57 13.27 7.36
CA GLY A 99 -11.62 13.54 8.79
C GLY A 99 -10.69 12.70 9.66
N LEU A 100 -9.77 11.91 9.08
CA LEU A 100 -8.81 11.09 9.81
C LEU A 100 -7.43 11.75 9.80
N ALA A 101 -6.95 12.14 10.98
CA ALA A 101 -5.61 12.71 11.15
C ALA A 101 -4.52 11.72 10.71
N GLY A 102 -3.48 12.22 10.04
CA GLY A 102 -2.42 11.41 9.47
C GLY A 102 -1.27 11.06 10.40
N THR A 103 -0.28 10.38 9.82
CA THR A 103 0.82 9.70 10.52
C THR A 103 2.13 10.51 10.54
N LEU A 104 2.17 11.71 9.95
CA LEU A 104 3.31 12.62 10.06
C LEU A 104 3.27 13.44 11.37
N ALA A 105 3.18 12.72 12.50
CA ALA A 105 3.06 13.26 13.85
C ALA A 105 3.66 12.28 14.86
N GLU A 106 4.00 12.76 16.07
CA GLU A 106 4.51 11.87 17.13
C GLU A 106 3.46 10.84 17.60
N TYR A 107 2.18 11.21 17.57
CA TYR A 107 1.08 10.33 17.98
C TYR A 107 -0.07 10.36 16.98
N VAL A 108 -0.77 9.23 16.86
CA VAL A 108 -2.01 9.12 16.10
C VAL A 108 -3.06 8.37 16.90
N LEU A 109 -4.31 8.80 16.76
CA LEU A 109 -5.47 8.09 17.25
C LEU A 109 -5.91 7.09 16.17
N ALA A 110 -5.66 5.80 16.40
CA ALA A 110 -5.92 4.75 15.43
C ALA A 110 -7.18 3.96 15.79
N ASP A 111 -8.07 3.77 14.82
CA ASP A 111 -9.20 2.84 14.92
C ASP A 111 -8.66 1.41 14.98
N VAL A 112 -9.05 0.64 16.02
CA VAL A 112 -8.52 -0.71 16.23
C VAL A 112 -8.82 -1.69 15.10
N ARG A 113 -9.81 -1.34 14.26
CA ARG A 113 -10.20 -2.11 13.09
C ARG A 113 -9.22 -1.95 11.92
N LEU A 114 -8.37 -0.91 11.93
CA LEU A 114 -7.42 -0.56 10.86
C LEU A 114 -5.97 -0.98 11.15
N ILE A 115 -5.72 -1.65 12.27
CA ILE A 115 -4.38 -2.03 12.73
C ILE A 115 -4.29 -3.53 13.03
N ALA A 116 -3.07 -4.03 13.04
CA ALA A 116 -2.72 -5.34 13.58
C ALA A 116 -1.46 -5.25 14.44
N LEU A 117 -1.20 -6.29 15.24
CA LEU A 117 0.07 -6.45 15.93
C LEU A 117 1.20 -6.56 14.91
N LYS A 118 2.29 -5.86 15.16
CA LYS A 118 3.46 -5.85 14.28
C LYS A 118 4.11 -7.25 14.23
N PRO A 119 4.57 -7.71 13.05
CA PRO A 119 5.37 -8.94 12.96
C PRO A 119 6.61 -8.85 13.87
N LYS A 120 6.84 -9.88 14.69
CA LYS A 120 7.94 -9.88 15.67
C LYS A 120 9.32 -9.91 15.02
N ASN A 121 9.41 -10.47 13.82
CA ASN A 121 10.65 -10.61 13.06
C ASN A 121 10.99 -9.40 12.16
N LEU A 122 10.13 -8.37 12.13
CA LEU A 122 10.37 -7.16 11.35
C LEU A 122 10.71 -5.96 12.26
N SER A 123 11.45 -5.00 11.74
CA SER A 123 11.63 -3.68 12.35
C SER A 123 10.37 -2.80 12.21
N MET A 124 10.31 -1.66 12.91
CA MET A 124 9.24 -0.67 12.72
C MET A 124 9.23 -0.11 11.29
N ARG A 125 10.41 0.08 10.69
CA ARG A 125 10.56 0.53 9.30
C ARG A 125 9.98 -0.48 8.33
N GLU A 126 10.29 -1.76 8.51
CA GLU A 126 9.72 -2.84 7.71
C GLU A 126 8.21 -2.96 7.88
N ALA A 127 7.70 -2.87 9.10
CA ALA A 127 6.27 -2.93 9.33
C ALA A 127 5.51 -1.75 8.71
N ALA A 128 6.00 -0.51 8.82
CA ALA A 128 5.37 0.67 8.24
C ALA A 128 5.34 0.66 6.71
N ALA A 129 6.16 -0.18 6.06
CA ALA A 129 6.19 -0.35 4.61
C ALA A 129 5.08 -1.29 4.07
N ILE A 130 4.33 -1.97 4.93
CA ILE A 130 3.38 -3.02 4.54
C ILE A 130 1.94 -2.53 4.29
N PRO A 131 1.32 -1.66 5.11
CA PRO A 131 -0.14 -1.61 5.22
C PRO A 131 -0.87 -1.31 3.91
N LEU A 132 -0.69 -0.13 3.30
CA LEU A 132 -1.43 0.21 2.09
C LEU A 132 -1.14 -0.78 0.96
N THR A 133 0.12 -1.15 0.75
CA THR A 133 0.51 -1.95 -0.41
C THR A 133 0.05 -3.40 -0.31
N PHE A 134 0.11 -3.99 0.88
CA PHE A 134 -0.40 -5.33 1.12
C PHE A 134 -1.93 -5.37 1.04
N LEU A 135 -2.62 -4.41 1.68
CA LEU A 135 -4.08 -4.29 1.60
C LEU A 135 -4.55 -4.16 0.15
N THR A 136 -3.90 -3.29 -0.62
CA THR A 136 -4.21 -3.09 -2.05
C THR A 136 -4.03 -4.40 -2.83
N ALA A 137 -2.88 -5.07 -2.67
CA ALA A 137 -2.59 -6.32 -3.36
C ALA A 137 -3.55 -7.45 -2.97
N TRP A 138 -3.91 -7.55 -1.69
CA TRP A 138 -4.83 -8.54 -1.16
C TRP A 138 -6.25 -8.34 -1.70
N GLU A 139 -6.79 -7.12 -1.59
CA GLU A 139 -8.13 -6.79 -2.10
C GLU A 139 -8.24 -7.14 -3.59
N GLY A 140 -7.17 -6.90 -4.36
CA GLY A 140 -7.14 -7.25 -5.76
C GLY A 140 -7.07 -8.74 -6.05
N LEU A 141 -6.05 -9.44 -5.54
CA LEU A 141 -5.82 -10.86 -5.84
C LEU A 141 -6.86 -11.77 -5.20
N ILE A 142 -7.16 -11.53 -3.93
CA ILE A 142 -7.97 -12.45 -3.13
C ILE A 142 -9.44 -12.03 -3.19
N ASP A 143 -9.76 -10.78 -2.86
CA ASP A 143 -11.16 -10.38 -2.72
C ASP A 143 -11.86 -10.12 -4.07
N ARG A 144 -11.12 -9.70 -5.11
CA ARG A 144 -11.67 -9.47 -6.46
C ARG A 144 -11.41 -10.66 -7.37
N ALA A 145 -10.15 -11.03 -7.58
CA ALA A 145 -9.79 -12.08 -8.54
C ALA A 145 -9.98 -13.51 -8.01
N ASN A 146 -10.28 -13.67 -6.72
CA ASN A 146 -10.49 -14.98 -6.09
C ASN A 146 -9.37 -15.97 -6.44
N LEU A 147 -8.12 -15.53 -6.33
CA LEU A 147 -6.93 -16.26 -6.77
C LEU A 147 -6.94 -17.72 -6.30
N LYS A 148 -6.52 -18.62 -7.18
CA LYS A 148 -6.39 -20.06 -6.92
C LYS A 148 -4.97 -20.55 -7.19
N PRO A 149 -4.51 -21.61 -6.51
CA PRO A 149 -3.16 -22.17 -6.71
C PRO A 149 -2.87 -22.58 -8.17
N GLU A 150 -3.88 -22.99 -8.92
CA GLU A 150 -3.74 -23.39 -10.32
C GLU A 150 -3.56 -22.21 -11.29
N HIS A 151 -3.84 -20.99 -10.86
CA HIS A 151 -3.77 -19.81 -11.72
C HIS A 151 -2.33 -19.44 -12.10
N THR A 152 -2.19 -18.95 -13.32
CA THR A 152 -1.06 -18.17 -13.81
C THR A 152 -1.31 -16.68 -13.57
N VAL A 153 -0.34 -15.98 -13.01
CA VAL A 153 -0.48 -14.58 -12.60
C VAL A 153 0.61 -13.73 -13.26
N LEU A 154 0.19 -12.64 -13.91
CA LEU A 154 1.11 -11.60 -14.36
C LEU A 154 1.02 -10.38 -13.44
N VAL A 155 2.14 -9.92 -12.89
CA VAL A 155 2.20 -8.68 -12.09
C VAL A 155 3.00 -7.62 -12.84
N GLN A 156 2.35 -6.52 -13.25
CA GLN A 156 3.04 -5.36 -13.81
C GLN A 156 3.59 -4.46 -12.70
N GLY A 157 4.86 -4.06 -12.84
CA GLY A 157 5.55 -3.28 -11.81
C GLY A 157 5.90 -4.13 -10.58
N GLY A 158 6.28 -5.39 -10.79
CA GLY A 158 6.42 -6.42 -9.75
C GLY A 158 7.42 -6.11 -8.62
N ALA A 159 8.31 -5.14 -8.81
CA ALA A 159 9.25 -4.67 -7.79
C ALA A 159 9.00 -3.20 -7.39
N GLY A 160 7.77 -2.71 -7.59
CA GLY A 160 7.26 -1.45 -7.04
C GLY A 160 6.53 -1.67 -5.71
N GLY A 161 5.97 -0.60 -5.14
CA GLY A 161 5.30 -0.64 -3.83
C GLY A 161 4.21 -1.71 -3.70
N VAL A 162 3.19 -1.71 -4.57
CA VAL A 162 2.13 -2.74 -4.55
C VAL A 162 2.61 -4.05 -5.19
N GLY A 163 3.40 -3.96 -6.26
CA GLY A 163 3.79 -5.11 -7.07
C GLY A 163 4.55 -6.18 -6.27
N HIS A 164 5.50 -5.79 -5.41
CA HIS A 164 6.26 -6.80 -4.64
C HIS A 164 5.40 -7.51 -3.60
N MET A 165 4.32 -6.88 -3.12
CA MET A 165 3.33 -7.54 -2.28
C MET A 165 2.46 -8.49 -3.10
N ALA A 166 1.98 -8.05 -4.27
CA ALA A 166 1.17 -8.88 -5.17
C ALA A 166 1.92 -10.15 -5.61
N VAL A 167 3.22 -10.04 -5.95
CA VAL A 167 4.07 -11.19 -6.28
C VAL A 167 4.11 -12.18 -5.12
N GLN A 168 4.46 -11.72 -3.92
CA GLN A 168 4.63 -12.61 -2.76
C GLN A 168 3.30 -13.22 -2.30
N ILE A 169 2.20 -12.46 -2.32
CA ILE A 169 0.86 -13.01 -2.03
C ILE A 169 0.52 -14.11 -3.03
N ALA A 170 0.71 -13.88 -4.33
CA ALA A 170 0.37 -14.87 -5.34
C ALA A 170 1.23 -16.15 -5.22
N VAL A 171 2.53 -16.01 -4.97
CA VAL A 171 3.43 -17.16 -4.72
C VAL A 171 3.03 -17.91 -3.45
N ALA A 172 2.72 -17.21 -2.34
CA ALA A 172 2.26 -17.84 -1.10
C ALA A 172 0.93 -18.59 -1.26
N HIS A 173 0.11 -18.19 -2.23
CA HIS A 173 -1.13 -18.89 -2.60
C HIS A 173 -0.92 -20.05 -3.60
N GLY A 174 0.33 -20.36 -3.94
CA GLY A 174 0.70 -21.49 -4.80
C GLY A 174 0.57 -21.22 -6.31
N ALA A 175 0.24 -19.99 -6.71
CA ALA A 175 0.09 -19.63 -8.12
C ALA A 175 1.43 -19.59 -8.86
N LYS A 176 1.39 -19.75 -10.19
CA LYS A 176 2.56 -19.54 -11.05
C LYS A 176 2.66 -18.06 -11.40
N VAL A 177 3.70 -17.39 -10.92
CA VAL A 177 3.81 -15.93 -11.03
C VAL A 177 4.90 -15.51 -12.01
N VAL A 178 4.55 -14.59 -12.92
CA VAL A 178 5.46 -13.83 -13.76
C VAL A 178 5.34 -12.37 -13.34
N ALA A 179 6.47 -11.70 -13.17
CA ALA A 179 6.49 -10.29 -12.80
C ALA A 179 7.31 -9.46 -13.79
N ILE A 180 6.69 -8.38 -14.26
CA ILE A 180 7.32 -7.43 -15.17
C ILE A 180 8.04 -6.36 -14.36
N ALA A 181 9.34 -6.20 -14.60
CA ALA A 181 10.18 -5.18 -13.99
C ALA A 181 11.36 -4.84 -14.93
N SER A 182 12.21 -3.87 -14.57
CA SER A 182 13.46 -3.62 -15.31
C SER A 182 14.49 -4.71 -15.01
N GLN A 183 15.42 -4.97 -15.94
CA GLN A 183 16.54 -5.91 -15.74
C GLN A 183 17.25 -5.79 -14.38
N ALA A 184 17.50 -4.57 -13.89
CA ALA A 184 18.17 -4.32 -12.60
C ALA A 184 17.40 -4.85 -11.37
N LYS A 185 16.15 -5.26 -11.53
CA LYS A 185 15.28 -5.79 -10.47
C LYS A 185 15.01 -7.30 -10.62
N LYS A 186 15.68 -7.97 -11.57
CA LYS A 186 15.52 -9.40 -11.82
C LYS A 186 15.74 -10.23 -10.56
N ASP A 187 16.88 -10.07 -9.89
CA ASP A 187 17.22 -10.85 -8.70
C ASP A 187 16.22 -10.64 -7.56
N ILE A 188 15.63 -9.44 -7.46
CA ILE A 188 14.58 -9.14 -6.47
C ILE A 188 13.33 -9.96 -6.79
N ILE A 189 12.86 -9.95 -8.05
CA ILE A 189 11.69 -10.72 -8.49
C ILE A 189 11.90 -12.22 -8.25
N GLU A 190 13.05 -12.76 -8.67
CA GLU A 190 13.36 -14.18 -8.53
C GLU A 190 13.49 -14.59 -7.05
N SER A 191 13.99 -13.69 -6.19
CA SER A 191 14.04 -13.93 -4.74
C SER A 191 12.67 -14.07 -4.08
N TYR A 192 11.61 -13.55 -4.71
CA TYR A 192 10.22 -13.72 -4.27
C TYR A 192 9.54 -14.96 -4.86
N GLY A 193 10.26 -15.77 -5.66
CA GLY A 193 9.73 -17.00 -6.25
C GLY A 193 8.93 -16.80 -7.53
N ALA A 194 9.03 -15.64 -8.18
CA ALA A 194 8.39 -15.37 -9.47
C ALA A 194 9.38 -15.42 -10.64
N ALA A 195 8.88 -15.78 -11.82
CA ALA A 195 9.62 -15.59 -13.06
C ALA A 195 9.68 -14.11 -13.42
N PHE A 196 10.77 -13.70 -14.08
CA PHE A 196 11.04 -12.32 -14.45
C PHE A 196 10.83 -12.08 -15.95
N SER A 197 10.22 -10.94 -16.30
CA SER A 197 10.10 -10.46 -17.68
C SER A 197 10.54 -8.98 -17.75
N ASP A 198 11.50 -8.65 -18.63
CA ASP A 198 11.98 -7.27 -18.80
C ASP A 198 11.12 -6.50 -19.81
N TYR A 199 10.38 -5.50 -19.32
CA TYR A 199 9.53 -4.66 -20.17
C TYR A 199 10.30 -3.89 -21.27
N LYS A 200 11.62 -3.75 -21.15
CA LYS A 200 12.44 -3.06 -22.15
C LYS A 200 12.83 -3.94 -23.34
N THR A 201 12.92 -5.25 -23.13
CA THR A 201 13.42 -6.19 -24.14
C THR A 201 12.39 -7.23 -24.55
N GLN A 202 11.28 -7.32 -23.83
CA GLN A 202 10.20 -8.28 -24.08
C GLN A 202 8.85 -7.56 -24.09
N SER A 203 8.10 -7.75 -25.16
CA SER A 203 6.72 -7.32 -25.30
C SER A 203 5.76 -8.20 -24.48
N ILE A 204 4.53 -7.72 -24.25
CA ILE A 204 3.50 -8.51 -23.57
C ILE A 204 3.18 -9.79 -24.35
N ASP A 205 3.13 -9.75 -25.68
CA ASP A 205 2.85 -10.93 -26.51
C ASP A 205 3.96 -11.98 -26.41
N GLU A 206 5.22 -11.55 -26.38
CA GLU A 206 6.37 -12.46 -26.15
C GLU A 206 6.33 -13.06 -24.74
N CYS A 207 5.96 -12.26 -23.73
CA CYS A 207 5.76 -12.73 -22.36
C CYS A 207 4.64 -13.78 -22.28
N VAL A 208 3.50 -13.52 -22.91
CA VAL A 208 2.36 -14.46 -23.00
C VAL A 208 2.79 -15.75 -23.72
N SER A 209 3.50 -15.63 -24.84
CA SER A 209 4.02 -16.78 -25.59
C SER A 209 4.94 -17.65 -24.75
N GLU A 210 5.92 -17.04 -24.07
CA GLU A 210 6.93 -17.74 -23.28
C GLU A 210 6.36 -18.42 -22.03
N PHE A 211 5.51 -17.72 -21.26
CA PHE A 211 5.12 -18.18 -19.93
C PHE A 211 3.77 -18.89 -19.87
N THR A 212 2.96 -18.81 -20.94
CA THR A 212 1.58 -19.35 -20.95
C THR A 212 1.27 -20.19 -22.19
N ASP A 213 2.27 -20.54 -23.00
CA ASP A 213 2.10 -21.21 -24.30
C ASP A 213 1.13 -20.43 -25.23
N GLY A 214 1.14 -19.10 -25.14
CA GLY A 214 0.27 -18.23 -25.93
C GLY A 214 -1.19 -18.16 -25.46
N LYS A 215 -1.56 -18.80 -24.35
CA LYS A 215 -2.96 -18.85 -23.86
C LYS A 215 -3.38 -17.56 -23.14
N GLY A 216 -2.42 -16.86 -22.53
CA GLY A 216 -2.65 -15.74 -21.63
C GLY A 216 -2.65 -16.17 -20.16
N PHE A 217 -2.72 -15.18 -19.28
CA PHE A 217 -2.73 -15.36 -17.82
C PHE A 217 -4.15 -15.48 -17.27
N ASP A 218 -4.33 -16.25 -16.20
CA ASP A 218 -5.62 -16.35 -15.49
C ASP A 218 -5.94 -15.06 -14.74
N VAL A 219 -4.92 -14.47 -14.11
CA VAL A 219 -5.03 -13.19 -13.38
C VAL A 219 -3.91 -12.24 -13.81
N ILE A 220 -4.26 -10.99 -14.09
CA ILE A 220 -3.28 -9.92 -14.30
C ILE A 220 -3.47 -8.85 -13.23
N TYR A 221 -2.40 -8.52 -12.51
CA TYR A 221 -2.36 -7.44 -11.54
C TYR A 221 -1.58 -6.25 -12.11
N ASN A 222 -2.31 -5.18 -12.47
CA ASN A 222 -1.74 -3.94 -12.97
C ASN A 222 -1.58 -2.90 -11.86
N THR A 223 -0.37 -2.38 -11.69
CA THR A 223 -0.08 -1.30 -10.72
C THR A 223 0.12 0.07 -11.39
N ASN A 224 0.28 0.10 -12.72
CA ASN A 224 0.72 1.28 -13.47
C ASN A 224 -0.43 2.12 -14.07
N GLY A 225 -1.57 1.51 -14.40
CA GLY A 225 -2.67 2.19 -15.10
C GLY A 225 -2.33 2.57 -16.55
N GLY A 226 -3.15 3.45 -17.14
CA GLY A 226 -2.88 4.07 -18.45
C GLY A 226 -2.56 3.07 -19.56
N THR A 227 -1.59 3.44 -20.41
CA THR A 227 -1.18 2.61 -21.56
C THR A 227 -0.63 1.25 -21.15
N GLN A 228 -0.07 1.10 -19.94
CA GLN A 228 0.40 -0.19 -19.46
C GLN A 228 -0.76 -1.14 -19.15
N LEU A 229 -1.90 -0.61 -18.70
CA LEU A 229 -3.12 -1.41 -18.51
C LEU A 229 -3.76 -1.79 -19.85
N GLU A 230 -3.75 -0.89 -20.83
CA GLU A 230 -4.24 -1.19 -22.19
C GLU A 230 -3.47 -2.33 -22.86
N GLN A 231 -2.14 -2.38 -22.68
CA GLN A 231 -1.26 -3.41 -23.23
C GLN A 231 -1.59 -4.84 -22.77
N VAL A 232 -2.29 -5.01 -21.65
CA VAL A 232 -2.58 -6.34 -21.07
C VAL A 232 -4.03 -6.78 -21.24
N LEU A 233 -4.88 -5.99 -21.92
CA LEU A 233 -6.30 -6.31 -22.09
C LEU A 233 -6.56 -7.60 -22.88
N GLU A 234 -5.60 -8.02 -23.72
CA GLU A 234 -5.63 -9.27 -24.48
C GLU A 234 -4.73 -10.38 -23.90
N ALA A 235 -3.94 -10.06 -22.88
CA ALA A 235 -2.94 -10.97 -22.30
C ALA A 235 -3.53 -12.00 -21.34
N THR A 236 -4.85 -12.12 -21.30
CA THR A 236 -5.59 -13.04 -20.44
C THR A 236 -6.14 -14.23 -21.22
N VAL A 237 -6.32 -15.34 -20.50
CA VAL A 237 -7.19 -16.42 -20.96
C VAL A 237 -8.64 -15.93 -21.10
N PRO A 238 -9.47 -16.55 -21.95
CA PRO A 238 -10.91 -16.29 -21.92
C PRO A 238 -11.47 -16.50 -20.51
N TYR A 239 -12.34 -15.61 -20.04
CA TYR A 239 -12.87 -15.58 -18.67
C TYR A 239 -11.84 -15.31 -17.56
N GLY A 240 -10.64 -14.83 -17.92
CA GLY A 240 -9.64 -14.36 -16.96
C GLY A 240 -10.03 -13.04 -16.27
N HIS A 241 -9.18 -12.60 -15.34
CA HIS A 241 -9.43 -11.41 -14.52
C HIS A 241 -8.25 -10.43 -14.57
N ILE A 242 -8.51 -9.18 -14.95
CA ILE A 242 -7.56 -8.08 -14.82
C ILE A 242 -7.95 -7.21 -13.63
N VAL A 243 -7.04 -7.05 -12.69
CA VAL A 243 -7.19 -6.15 -11.55
C VAL A 243 -6.24 -4.98 -11.72
N SER A 244 -6.70 -3.76 -11.46
CA SER A 244 -5.83 -2.58 -11.44
C SER A 244 -6.00 -1.75 -10.17
N SER A 245 -4.88 -1.37 -9.56
CA SER A 245 -4.84 -0.39 -8.47
C SER A 245 -4.56 1.04 -8.95
N ASN A 246 -4.58 1.29 -10.27
CA ASN A 246 -4.36 2.62 -10.85
C ASN A 246 -5.20 2.88 -12.12
N ALA A 247 -6.42 2.35 -12.19
CA ALA A 247 -7.33 2.53 -13.33
C ALA A 247 -8.11 3.85 -13.25
N PHE A 248 -7.40 4.99 -13.27
CA PHE A 248 -8.00 6.34 -13.25
C PHE A 248 -8.08 6.99 -14.64
N THR A 249 -7.77 6.24 -15.71
CA THR A 249 -7.80 6.71 -17.11
C THR A 249 -8.94 6.05 -17.87
N GLU A 250 -9.34 6.66 -18.98
CA GLU A 250 -10.22 5.99 -19.96
C GLU A 250 -9.50 4.76 -20.54
N ILE A 251 -10.25 3.68 -20.77
CA ILE A 251 -9.75 2.41 -21.27
C ILE A 251 -10.77 1.86 -22.28
N ASN A 252 -10.30 1.45 -23.46
CA ASN A 252 -11.13 0.75 -24.43
C ASN A 252 -11.28 -0.73 -24.03
N LEU A 253 -12.47 -1.13 -23.61
CA LEU A 253 -12.74 -2.52 -23.17
C LEU A 253 -12.95 -3.52 -24.31
N ALA A 254 -13.02 -3.07 -25.57
CA ALA A 254 -13.29 -3.97 -26.70
C ALA A 254 -12.38 -5.22 -26.76
N PRO A 255 -11.05 -5.13 -26.52
CA PRO A 255 -10.18 -6.31 -26.52
C PRO A 255 -10.57 -7.35 -25.45
N SER A 256 -10.89 -6.89 -24.25
CA SER A 256 -11.30 -7.75 -23.13
C SER A 256 -12.72 -8.32 -23.30
N SER A 257 -13.63 -7.57 -23.92
CA SER A 257 -14.99 -8.03 -24.23
C SER A 257 -14.99 -9.25 -25.17
N LEU A 258 -14.06 -9.30 -26.13
CA LEU A 258 -13.92 -10.44 -27.05
C LEU A 258 -13.41 -11.72 -26.36
N ARG A 259 -12.99 -11.63 -25.10
CA ARG A 259 -12.46 -12.73 -24.29
C ARG A 259 -13.27 -13.00 -23.02
N ASN A 260 -14.41 -12.34 -22.82
CA ASN A 260 -15.23 -12.45 -21.58
C ASN A 260 -14.43 -12.11 -20.30
N VAL A 261 -13.49 -11.19 -20.38
CA VAL A 261 -12.59 -10.85 -19.25
C VAL A 261 -13.33 -9.99 -18.23
N THR A 262 -13.12 -10.31 -16.95
CA THR A 262 -13.54 -9.43 -15.85
C THR A 262 -12.46 -8.41 -15.56
N ILE A 263 -12.83 -7.14 -15.39
CA ILE A 263 -11.91 -6.07 -15.01
C ILE A 263 -12.37 -5.44 -13.70
N SER A 264 -11.48 -5.27 -12.74
CA SER A 264 -11.79 -4.67 -11.43
C SER A 264 -10.78 -3.60 -11.03
N GLY A 265 -11.30 -2.49 -10.50
CA GLY A 265 -10.49 -1.49 -9.81
C GLY A 265 -10.33 -1.82 -8.32
N VAL A 266 -9.17 -1.49 -7.75
CA VAL A 266 -8.94 -1.53 -6.30
C VAL A 266 -8.81 -0.11 -5.78
N PHE A 267 -9.68 0.25 -4.82
CA PHE A 267 -9.64 1.54 -4.15
C PHE A 267 -9.58 1.33 -2.63
N VAL A 268 -8.37 1.01 -2.16
CA VAL A 268 -8.09 0.61 -0.78
C VAL A 268 -8.47 1.65 0.28
N LEU A 269 -8.65 2.93 -0.09
CA LEU A 269 -9.01 3.97 0.88
C LEU A 269 -10.49 3.96 1.25
N TRP A 270 -11.34 3.28 0.48
CA TRP A 270 -12.79 3.29 0.67
C TRP A 270 -13.23 2.97 2.12
N PRO A 271 -12.71 1.92 2.79
CA PRO A 271 -13.12 1.61 4.15
C PRO A 271 -12.86 2.73 5.17
N MET A 272 -11.79 3.48 4.98
CA MET A 272 -11.48 4.63 5.82
C MET A 272 -12.43 5.80 5.56
N LEU A 273 -12.66 6.11 4.27
CA LEU A 273 -13.46 7.24 3.82
C LEU A 273 -14.93 7.12 4.23
N GLU A 274 -15.49 5.91 4.13
CA GLU A 274 -16.92 5.66 4.39
C GLU A 274 -17.21 5.09 5.79
N ASN A 275 -16.17 4.81 6.58
CA ASN A 275 -16.30 4.10 7.85
C ASN A 275 -17.06 2.77 7.73
N ASP A 276 -16.95 2.12 6.57
CA ASP A 276 -17.51 0.81 6.27
C ASP A 276 -16.38 -0.21 6.11
N ARG A 277 -16.60 -1.47 6.48
CA ARG A 277 -15.63 -2.58 6.28
C ARG A 277 -14.22 -2.38 6.84
N ARG A 278 -13.96 -1.40 7.72
CA ARG A 278 -12.64 -1.18 8.32
C ARG A 278 -12.07 -2.45 8.95
N GLN A 279 -12.90 -3.27 9.59
CA GLN A 279 -12.48 -4.53 10.22
C GLN A 279 -11.79 -5.47 9.24
N HIS A 280 -12.20 -5.46 7.97
CA HIS A 280 -11.58 -6.28 6.93
C HIS A 280 -10.11 -5.90 6.73
N HIS A 281 -9.75 -4.61 6.84
CA HIS A 281 -8.34 -4.20 6.79
C HIS A 281 -7.53 -4.76 7.94
N GLY A 282 -8.01 -4.64 9.18
CA GLY A 282 -7.34 -5.23 10.34
C GLY A 282 -7.17 -6.75 10.22
N ASP A 283 -8.17 -7.44 9.66
CA ASP A 283 -8.09 -8.89 9.44
C ASP A 283 -7.07 -9.27 8.36
N ILE A 284 -7.01 -8.52 7.26
CA ILE A 284 -5.97 -8.70 6.24
C ILE A 284 -4.57 -8.42 6.82
N LEU A 285 -4.42 -7.39 7.66
CA LEU A 285 -3.13 -7.07 8.28
C LEU A 285 -2.68 -8.17 9.26
N LYS A 286 -3.60 -8.84 9.97
CA LYS A 286 -3.24 -10.04 10.75
C LYS A 286 -2.68 -11.15 9.85
N ILE A 287 -3.20 -11.32 8.64
CA ILE A 287 -2.67 -12.29 7.67
C ILE A 287 -1.28 -11.85 7.18
N ALA A 288 -1.08 -10.57 6.86
CA ALA A 288 0.24 -10.04 6.54
C ALA A 288 1.24 -10.34 7.65
N THR A 289 0.81 -10.27 8.90
CA THR A 289 1.64 -10.60 10.06
C THR A 289 2.08 -12.06 10.05
N GLN A 290 1.14 -12.97 9.85
CA GLN A 290 1.41 -14.41 9.77
C GLN A 290 2.34 -14.77 8.59
N LEU A 291 2.12 -14.15 7.43
CA LEU A 291 2.98 -14.36 6.25
C LEU A 291 4.40 -13.82 6.49
N ALA A 292 4.54 -12.67 7.15
CA ALA A 292 5.84 -12.11 7.48
C ALA A 292 6.60 -12.99 8.47
N GLU A 293 5.94 -13.44 9.54
CA GLU A 293 6.56 -14.29 10.56
C GLU A 293 6.92 -15.69 10.03
N SER A 294 6.20 -16.18 9.02
CA SER A 294 6.55 -17.43 8.32
C SER A 294 7.53 -17.24 7.15
N ASN A 295 8.11 -16.06 6.98
CA ASN A 295 9.05 -15.69 5.91
C ASN A 295 8.48 -15.83 4.48
N GLN A 296 7.15 -15.78 4.33
CA GLN A 296 6.46 -15.76 3.04
C GLN A 296 6.20 -14.33 2.55
N LEU A 297 6.41 -13.33 3.40
CA LEU A 297 6.28 -11.92 3.06
C LEU A 297 7.47 -11.14 3.60
N LYS A 298 8.17 -10.44 2.70
CA LYS A 298 9.28 -9.54 3.02
C LYS A 298 9.07 -8.20 2.31
N PRO A 299 8.89 -7.08 3.03
CA PRO A 299 8.76 -5.77 2.41
C PRO A 299 10.04 -5.37 1.69
N LEU A 300 9.91 -4.78 0.50
CA LEU A 300 11.02 -4.14 -0.22
C LEU A 300 11.10 -2.67 0.20
N ILE A 301 12.14 -2.30 0.95
CA ILE A 301 12.32 -0.94 1.45
C ILE A 301 13.42 -0.25 0.67
N ASP A 302 13.20 1.01 0.38
CA ASP A 302 14.21 1.87 -0.21
C ASP A 302 15.36 2.08 0.80
N PRO A 303 16.62 1.88 0.40
CA PRO A 303 17.75 2.04 1.31
C PRO A 303 17.94 3.50 1.76
N LYS A 304 17.37 4.48 1.06
CA LYS A 304 17.48 5.89 1.45
C LYS A 304 16.60 6.16 2.66
N GLU A 305 17.24 6.70 3.70
CA GLU A 305 16.56 7.08 4.94
C GLU A 305 16.08 8.53 4.86
N PHE A 306 14.87 8.75 5.36
CA PHE A 306 14.28 10.07 5.47
C PHE A 306 13.76 10.28 6.89
N SER A 307 14.09 11.43 7.47
CA SER A 307 13.49 11.90 8.72
C SER A 307 12.22 12.70 8.44
N ILE A 308 11.43 12.99 9.48
CA ILE A 308 10.27 13.89 9.34
C ILE A 308 10.61 15.26 8.72
N HIS A 309 11.83 15.78 8.89
CA HIS A 309 12.24 17.05 8.29
C HIS A 309 12.40 16.98 6.77
N GLN A 310 12.42 15.77 6.20
CA GLN A 310 12.66 15.51 4.78
C GLN A 310 11.43 14.92 4.07
N VAL A 311 10.23 15.01 4.65
CA VAL A 311 9.01 14.44 4.04
C VAL A 311 8.75 14.97 2.63
N VAL A 312 8.95 16.28 2.39
CA VAL A 312 8.77 16.85 1.04
C VAL A 312 9.80 16.27 0.06
N GLU A 313 11.04 16.04 0.51
CA GLU A 313 12.08 15.39 -0.29
C GLU A 313 11.69 13.94 -0.61
N ALA A 314 11.20 13.18 0.38
CA ALA A 314 10.72 11.81 0.22
C ALA A 314 9.53 11.73 -0.75
N HIS A 315 8.57 12.65 -0.63
CA HIS A 315 7.42 12.75 -1.54
C HIS A 315 7.86 13.02 -2.99
N ASN A 316 8.80 13.94 -3.20
CA ASN A 316 9.33 14.22 -4.54
C ASN A 316 10.17 13.05 -5.08
N TYR A 317 10.98 12.41 -4.23
CA TYR A 317 11.78 11.24 -4.58
C TYR A 317 10.89 10.08 -5.07
N LEU A 318 9.76 9.86 -4.40
CA LEU A 318 8.75 8.90 -4.83
C LEU A 318 8.03 9.32 -6.13
N ALA A 319 7.62 10.58 -6.24
CA ALA A 319 6.93 11.11 -7.42
C ALA A 319 7.80 11.05 -8.70
N ASP A 320 9.12 11.23 -8.55
CA ASP A 320 10.10 11.13 -9.63
C ASP A 320 10.38 9.67 -10.06
N GLY A 321 9.78 8.67 -9.40
CA GLY A 321 9.98 7.26 -9.69
C GLY A 321 11.37 6.72 -9.32
N LYS A 322 12.10 7.42 -8.44
CA LYS A 322 13.47 7.05 -8.04
C LYS A 322 13.52 5.93 -7.00
N ALA A 323 12.40 5.70 -6.30
CA ALA A 323 12.34 4.75 -5.19
C ALA A 323 12.41 3.29 -5.64
N LEU A 324 13.12 2.48 -4.86
CA LEU A 324 13.09 1.02 -4.88
C LEU A 324 12.12 0.54 -3.80
N GLY A 325 10.98 -0.04 -4.23
CA GLY A 325 9.97 -0.53 -3.28
C GLY A 325 9.30 0.60 -2.50
N LYS A 326 9.45 0.60 -1.18
CA LYS A 326 8.75 1.50 -0.25
C LYS A 326 9.68 2.48 0.44
N VAL A 327 9.32 3.76 0.37
CA VAL A 327 9.93 4.83 1.16
C VAL A 327 9.20 4.92 2.51
N VAL A 328 9.97 5.13 3.57
CA VAL A 328 9.46 5.33 4.94
C VAL A 328 10.13 6.54 5.58
N ILE A 329 9.44 7.13 6.55
CA ILE A 329 9.85 8.34 7.28
C ILE A 329 10.00 7.99 8.75
N ASP A 330 11.19 8.22 9.31
CA ASP A 330 11.40 8.06 10.76
C ASP A 330 10.84 9.27 11.52
N ILE A 331 10.04 8.97 12.55
CA ILE A 331 9.31 9.95 13.36
C ILE A 331 9.99 10.17 14.72
N THR A 332 10.86 9.26 15.16
CA THR A 332 11.37 9.18 16.54
C THR A 332 12.26 10.34 17.02
N ASN A 333 12.55 11.34 16.19
CA ASN A 333 13.48 12.46 16.49
C ASN A 333 12.85 13.84 16.21
N ILE A 334 11.64 14.07 16.71
CA ILE A 334 10.88 15.32 16.52
C ILE A 334 11.01 16.27 17.71
#